data_AF-A0A2V8F6X3-F1
#
_entry.id   AF-A0A2V8F6X3-F1
#
_cell.length_a   1.000
_cell.length_b   1.000
_cell.length_c   1.000
_cell.angle_alpha   90.00
_cell.angle_beta   90.00
_cell.angle_gamma   90.00
#
_symmetry.space_group_name_H-M   'P 1'
#
loop_
_entity.id
_entity.type
_entity.pdbx_description
1 polymer ?
#
loop_
_entity_poly.entity_id
_entity_poly.type
_entity_poly.pdbx_seq_one_letter_code
_entity_poly.pdbx_strand_id
1 'polypeptide(L)'
;MHLESRYSRATFQASYTLSGAYAYGGAAAGATGGQGPQARLNVDQPLTSTEWGPTLTDERHRVVLSAVINAPGGVQVSPVFQVGSARPYNLSAGRDLNGDAAVDRYLDPATGQIVGINAARGEATYNLDTRVTKFFDLGSTARRIGLFAEFYNITN
;
A
#
# COMPACT_ATOMS: atom_id res chain seq x y z
N MET A 1 6.11 -4.41 13.95
CA MET A 1 6.59 -3.60 15.08
C MET A 1 5.60 -2.48 15.34
N HIS A 2 5.33 -2.16 16.60
CA HIS A 2 4.45 -1.06 16.99
C HIS A 2 5.11 -0.27 18.13
N LEU A 3 4.98 1.05 18.09
CA LEU A 3 5.51 1.98 19.08
C LEU A 3 4.44 3.03 19.41
N GLU A 4 4.28 3.33 20.69
CA GLU A 4 3.46 4.42 21.18
C GLU A 4 4.26 5.26 22.17
N SER A 5 4.16 6.57 22.09
CA SER A 5 4.73 7.50 23.07
C SER A 5 3.76 8.61 23.41
N ARG A 6 3.76 9.02 24.68
CA ARG A 6 2.88 10.06 25.22
C ARG A 6 3.70 11.11 25.94
N TYR A 7 3.49 12.35 25.55
CA TYR A 7 4.02 13.56 26.16
C TYR A 7 2.86 14.40 26.68
N SER A 8 3.15 15.40 27.52
CA SER A 8 2.13 16.27 28.12
C SER A 8 1.17 16.92 27.11
N ARG A 9 1.63 17.13 25.87
CA ARG A 9 0.87 17.81 24.81
C ARG A 9 0.80 17.04 23.50
N ALA A 10 1.33 15.82 23.44
CA ALA A 10 1.35 15.07 22.20
C ALA A 10 1.29 13.56 22.46
N THR A 11 0.52 12.84 21.66
CA THR A 11 0.59 11.38 21.56
C THR A 11 1.06 11.02 20.17
N PHE A 12 2.01 10.10 20.07
CA PHE A 12 2.52 9.57 18.80
C PHE A 12 2.33 8.06 18.76
N GLN A 13 1.95 7.57 17.59
CA GLN A 13 1.87 6.14 17.31
C GLN A 13 2.56 5.86 15.98
N ALA A 14 3.37 4.80 15.97
CA ALA A 14 4.03 4.30 14.78
C ALA A 14 3.80 2.80 14.68
N SER A 15 3.49 2.33 13.48
CA SER A 15 3.48 0.90 13.16
C SER A 15 4.29 0.65 11.90
N TYR A 16 5.03 -0.45 11.93
CA TYR A 16 5.80 -0.94 10.81
C TYR A 16 5.50 -2.42 10.58
N THR A 17 5.16 -2.75 9.35
CA THR A 17 4.91 -4.12 8.91
C THR A 17 5.92 -4.47 7.84
N LEU A 18 6.69 -5.52 8.09
CA LEU A 18 7.45 -6.25 7.09
C LEU A 18 6.64 -7.50 6.75
N SER A 19 6.18 -7.64 5.51
CA SER A 19 5.38 -8.79 5.10
C SER A 19 5.86 -9.36 3.77
N GLY A 20 5.45 -10.59 3.48
CA GLY A 20 5.77 -11.24 2.23
C GLY A 20 4.67 -12.21 1.83
N ALA A 21 4.22 -12.09 0.59
CA ALA A 21 3.19 -12.96 0.04
C ALA A 21 3.63 -13.49 -1.32
N TYR A 22 3.77 -14.81 -1.42
CA TYR A 22 4.15 -15.53 -2.64
C TYR A 22 3.14 -16.64 -2.92
N ALA A 23 2.89 -16.90 -4.20
CA ALA A 23 2.06 -18.00 -4.64
C ALA A 23 2.39 -18.38 -6.09
N TYR A 24 2.08 -19.63 -6.46
CA TYR A 24 1.96 -20.00 -7.87
C TYR A 24 0.84 -19.18 -8.50
N GLY A 25 1.06 -18.62 -9.69
CA GLY A 25 0.09 -17.77 -10.36
C GLY A 25 0.01 -16.35 -9.80
N GLY A 26 0.87 -15.97 -8.84
CA GLY A 26 0.96 -14.60 -8.34
C GLY A 26 -0.33 -14.09 -7.66
N ALA A 27 -1.18 -14.99 -7.18
CA ALA A 27 -2.40 -14.69 -6.44
C ALA A 27 -2.56 -15.67 -5.26
N ALA A 28 -3.00 -15.16 -4.10
CA ALA A 28 -3.22 -16.00 -2.93
C ALA A 28 -4.35 -17.02 -3.20
N ALA A 29 -4.20 -18.25 -2.70
CA ALA A 29 -5.21 -19.28 -2.83
C ALA A 29 -6.54 -18.81 -2.19
N GLY A 30 -7.64 -18.90 -2.94
CA GLY A 30 -8.94 -18.40 -2.50
C GLY A 30 -9.23 -16.93 -2.81
N ALA A 31 -8.33 -16.22 -3.51
CA ALA A 31 -8.61 -14.92 -4.14
C ALA A 31 -9.63 -15.07 -5.28
N THR A 32 -10.86 -15.40 -4.92
CA THR A 32 -12.02 -15.53 -5.81
C THR A 32 -12.58 -14.13 -6.08
N GLY A 33 -11.84 -13.32 -6.84
CA GLY A 33 -12.31 -11.98 -7.21
C GLY A 33 -11.27 -11.06 -7.82
N GLY A 34 -11.15 -11.10 -9.15
CA GLY A 34 -11.02 -9.90 -9.98
C GLY A 34 -9.84 -8.94 -9.79
N GLN A 35 -8.69 -9.38 -9.26
CA GLN A 35 -7.51 -8.49 -9.18
C GLN A 35 -6.76 -8.42 -10.53
N GLY A 36 -7.21 -7.52 -11.43
CA GLY A 36 -6.43 -6.96 -12.56
C GLY A 36 -5.92 -7.97 -13.61
N PRO A 37 -5.21 -7.52 -14.67
CA PRO A 37 -4.76 -8.41 -15.74
C PRO A 37 -3.67 -9.33 -15.19
N GLN A 38 -4.10 -10.49 -14.67
CA GLN A 38 -3.20 -11.60 -14.45
C GLN A 38 -2.65 -11.95 -15.83
N ALA A 39 -1.34 -11.74 -16.05
CA ALA A 39 -0.68 -12.48 -17.12
C ALA A 39 -1.02 -13.94 -16.83
N ARG A 40 -1.66 -14.60 -17.80
CA ARG A 40 -2.23 -15.92 -17.58
C ARG A 40 -1.14 -16.80 -16.98
N LEU A 41 -1.50 -17.46 -15.89
CA LEU A 41 -0.72 -18.57 -15.39
C LEU A 41 -0.55 -19.54 -16.56
N ASN A 42 0.65 -20.06 -16.77
CA ASN A 42 0.84 -21.12 -17.74
C ASN A 42 0.01 -22.34 -17.29
N VAL A 43 -1.11 -22.58 -17.98
CA VAL A 43 -2.06 -23.64 -17.61
C VAL A 43 -1.51 -25.04 -17.88
N ASP A 44 -0.60 -25.17 -18.84
CA ASP A 44 0.04 -26.43 -19.17
C ASP A 44 1.11 -26.79 -18.12
N GLN A 45 1.70 -25.78 -17.49
CA GLN A 45 2.77 -25.94 -16.51
C GLN A 45 2.60 -24.98 -15.30
N PRO A 46 1.56 -25.18 -14.47
CA PRO A 46 1.15 -24.21 -13.45
C PRO A 46 2.08 -24.13 -12.23
N LEU A 47 2.98 -25.10 -12.08
CA LEU A 47 3.89 -25.25 -10.93
C LEU A 47 5.36 -25.03 -11.31
N THR A 48 5.64 -24.34 -12.42
CA THR A 48 7.00 -24.00 -12.82
C THR A 48 7.57 -22.90 -11.91
N SER A 49 8.91 -22.78 -11.90
CA SER A 49 9.60 -21.73 -11.17
C SER A 49 9.24 -20.32 -11.63
N THR A 50 8.84 -20.14 -12.90
CA THR A 50 8.40 -18.85 -13.44
C THR A 50 6.99 -18.47 -12.97
N GLU A 51 6.18 -19.45 -12.57
CA GLU A 51 4.86 -19.22 -11.97
C GLU A 51 4.91 -18.97 -10.47
N TRP A 52 6.01 -19.29 -9.78
CA TRP A 52 6.22 -18.93 -8.39
C TRP A 52 6.73 -17.50 -8.26
N GLY A 53 5.88 -16.59 -7.79
CA GLY A 53 6.22 -15.18 -7.67
C GLY A 53 5.43 -14.46 -6.58
N PRO A 54 5.75 -13.18 -6.33
CA PRO A 54 5.05 -12.41 -5.33
C PRO A 54 3.59 -12.20 -5.75
N THR A 55 2.69 -12.14 -4.78
CA THR A 55 1.27 -11.86 -5.04
C THR A 55 1.03 -10.36 -5.29
N LEU A 56 -0.09 -9.98 -5.89
CA LEU A 56 -0.44 -8.56 -6.07
C LEU A 56 -0.59 -7.77 -4.75
N THR A 57 -0.84 -8.46 -3.64
CA THR A 57 -0.92 -7.88 -2.29
C THR A 57 0.42 -7.79 -1.57
N ASP A 58 1.51 -8.16 -2.24
CA ASP A 58 2.83 -8.21 -1.66
C ASP A 58 3.49 -6.82 -1.51
N GLU A 59 3.05 -6.12 -0.47
CA GLU A 59 3.63 -4.86 0.01
C GLU A 59 4.66 -5.15 1.11
N ARG A 60 5.94 -5.16 0.73
CA ARG A 60 7.04 -5.61 1.60
C ARG A 60 7.15 -4.78 2.86
N HIS A 61 7.13 -3.46 2.71
CA HIS A 61 7.30 -2.53 3.81
C HIS A 61 6.09 -1.61 3.87
N ARG A 62 5.44 -1.54 5.04
CA ARG A 62 4.41 -0.56 5.32
C ARG A 62 4.69 0.15 6.63
N VAL A 63 4.71 1.47 6.61
CA VAL A 63 4.81 2.31 7.81
C VAL A 63 3.55 3.16 7.91
N VAL A 64 2.94 3.20 9.09
CA VAL A 64 1.86 4.13 9.43
C VAL A 64 2.29 4.91 10.66
N LEU A 65 2.35 6.23 10.53
CA LEU A 65 2.63 7.17 11.61
C LEU A 65 1.38 8.00 11.86
N SER A 66 1.05 8.23 13.13
CA SER A 66 -0.01 9.16 13.50
C SER A 66 0.36 9.94 14.75
N ALA A 67 -0.19 11.13 14.87
CA ALA A 67 0.00 11.94 16.06
C ALA A 67 -1.30 12.66 16.44
N VAL A 68 -1.40 13.03 17.72
CA VAL A 68 -2.38 14.00 18.21
C VAL A 68 -1.61 15.02 19.03
N ILE A 69 -1.54 16.26 18.53
CA ILE A 69 -0.70 17.32 19.08
C ILE A 69 -1.61 18.46 19.54
N ASN A 70 -1.58 18.78 20.83
CA ASN A 70 -2.30 19.89 21.45
C ASN A 70 -1.41 21.14 21.46
N ALA A 71 -1.49 21.94 20.41
CA ALA A 71 -0.80 23.22 20.27
C ALA A 71 -1.41 24.32 21.16
N PRO A 72 -0.68 25.43 21.42
CA PRO A 72 -1.22 26.54 22.21
C PRO A 72 -2.49 27.15 21.61
N GLY A 73 -3.28 27.81 22.45
CA GLY A 73 -4.51 28.47 22.01
C GLY A 73 -5.65 27.51 21.64
N GLY A 74 -5.71 26.32 22.24
CA GLY A 74 -6.81 25.38 22.01
C GLY A 74 -6.82 24.75 20.62
N VAL A 75 -5.69 24.72 19.91
CA VAL A 75 -5.56 24.08 18.60
C VAL A 75 -5.06 22.65 18.79
N GLN A 76 -5.71 21.69 18.15
CA GLN A 76 -5.27 20.31 18.05
C GLN A 76 -5.00 19.97 16.59
N VAL A 77 -3.85 19.34 16.33
CA VAL A 77 -3.46 18.85 15.00
C VAL A 77 -3.29 17.34 15.08
N SER A 78 -3.91 16.63 14.15
CA SER A 78 -3.96 15.18 14.12
C SER A 78 -3.53 14.66 12.73
N PRO A 79 -2.21 14.61 12.44
CA PRO A 79 -1.71 14.09 11.18
C PRO A 79 -1.65 12.56 11.18
N VAL A 80 -1.86 11.97 10.01
CA VAL A 80 -1.64 10.56 9.72
C VAL A 80 -0.82 10.46 8.43
N PHE A 81 0.34 9.81 8.52
CA PHE A 81 1.21 9.55 7.38
C PHE A 81 1.31 8.05 7.13
N GLN A 82 1.13 7.64 5.89
CA GLN A 82 1.22 6.25 5.46
C GLN A 82 2.21 6.16 4.31
N VAL A 83 3.12 5.19 4.36
CA VAL A 83 4.02 4.88 3.24
C VAL A 83 4.14 3.37 3.09
N GLY A 84 4.10 2.93 1.84
CA GLY A 84 4.13 1.51 1.45
C GLY A 84 5.07 1.30 0.28
N SER A 85 5.88 0.24 0.32
CA SER A 85 6.71 -0.17 -0.82
C SER A 85 5.86 -0.49 -2.04
N ALA A 86 6.44 -0.34 -3.23
CA ALA A 86 5.78 -0.68 -4.48
C ALA A 86 5.24 -2.13 -4.50
N ARG A 87 3.96 -2.26 -4.85
CA ARG A 87 3.34 -3.57 -5.09
C ARG A 87 3.80 -4.13 -6.43
N PRO A 88 3.89 -5.46 -6.55
CA PRO A 88 4.37 -6.07 -7.76
C PRO A 88 3.26 -6.15 -8.82
N TYR A 89 3.65 -6.22 -10.08
CA TYR A 89 2.75 -6.33 -11.21
C TYR A 89 3.39 -7.17 -12.33
N ASN A 90 2.53 -7.70 -13.21
CA ASN A 90 2.96 -8.50 -14.34
C ASN A 90 3.50 -7.64 -15.48
N LEU A 91 4.65 -8.03 -16.02
CA LEU A 91 5.12 -7.52 -17.29
C LEU A 91 4.41 -8.25 -18.43
N SER A 92 3.77 -7.48 -19.30
CA SER A 92 3.07 -7.98 -20.48
C SER A 92 3.92 -7.79 -21.72
N ALA A 93 3.88 -8.76 -22.66
CA ALA A 93 4.47 -8.58 -23.98
C ALA A 93 3.66 -7.61 -24.86
N GLY A 94 2.45 -7.24 -24.45
CA GLY A 94 1.53 -6.39 -25.21
C GLY A 94 0.98 -7.04 -26.49
N ARG A 95 1.34 -8.30 -26.76
CA ARG A 95 0.93 -9.08 -27.93
C ARG A 95 0.81 -10.55 -27.57
N ASP A 96 0.10 -11.28 -28.42
CA ASP A 96 0.06 -12.74 -28.44
C ASP A 96 1.32 -13.26 -29.14
N LEU A 97 2.14 -14.03 -28.43
CA LEU A 97 3.37 -14.64 -28.93
C LEU A 97 3.17 -16.10 -29.33
N ASN A 98 2.09 -16.76 -28.88
CA ASN A 98 1.89 -18.20 -29.01
C ASN A 98 0.68 -18.59 -29.90
N GLY A 99 -0.16 -17.61 -30.29
CA GLY A 99 -1.29 -17.78 -31.19
C GLY A 99 -2.59 -18.25 -30.53
N ASP A 100 -2.71 -18.21 -29.20
CA ASP A 100 -3.89 -18.65 -28.43
C ASP A 100 -4.95 -17.54 -28.21
N ALA A 101 -4.78 -16.40 -28.89
CA ALA A 101 -5.61 -15.20 -28.77
C ALA A 101 -5.60 -14.56 -27.37
N ALA A 102 -4.53 -14.78 -26.59
CA ALA A 102 -4.27 -14.09 -25.33
C ALA A 102 -2.98 -13.27 -25.37
N VAL A 103 -2.89 -12.26 -24.51
CA VAL A 103 -1.65 -11.49 -24.36
C VAL A 103 -0.70 -12.25 -23.45
N ASP A 104 0.51 -12.53 -23.95
CA ASP A 104 1.52 -13.27 -23.22
C ASP A 104 2.28 -12.40 -22.21
N ARG A 105 2.91 -13.08 -21.25
CA ARG A 105 3.86 -12.46 -20.33
C ARG A 105 5.14 -12.08 -21.09
N TYR A 106 5.78 -11.01 -20.65
CA TYR A 106 6.99 -10.50 -21.29
C TYR A 106 8.10 -11.56 -21.38
N LEU A 107 8.73 -11.64 -22.55
CA LEU A 107 9.90 -12.48 -22.81
C LEU A 107 11.16 -11.63 -22.66
N ASP A 108 12.08 -12.03 -21.79
CA ASP A 108 13.36 -11.34 -21.66
C ASP A 108 14.21 -11.60 -22.94
N PRO A 109 14.55 -10.56 -23.73
CA PRO A 109 15.27 -10.73 -24.98
C PRO A 109 16.72 -11.21 -24.78
N ALA A 110 17.29 -11.03 -23.59
CA ALA A 110 18.65 -11.49 -23.31
C ALA A 110 18.72 -13.00 -23.07
N THR A 111 17.67 -13.58 -22.46
CA THR A 111 17.63 -15.00 -22.07
C THR A 111 16.69 -15.84 -22.92
N GLY A 112 15.76 -15.20 -23.65
CA GLY A 112 14.68 -15.87 -24.38
C GLY A 112 13.71 -16.59 -23.45
N GLN A 113 13.68 -16.27 -22.16
CA GLN A 113 12.81 -16.89 -21.16
C GLN A 113 11.67 -15.96 -20.77
N ILE A 114 10.54 -16.56 -20.41
CA ILE A 114 9.40 -15.82 -19.85
C ILE A 114 9.80 -15.31 -18.46
N VAL A 115 9.55 -14.03 -18.18
CA VAL A 115 9.84 -13.47 -16.85
C VAL A 115 8.94 -14.08 -15.79
N GLY A 116 9.40 -14.05 -14.53
CA GLY A 116 8.59 -14.52 -13.41
C GLY A 116 7.25 -13.78 -13.31
N ILE A 117 6.24 -14.45 -12.77
CA ILE A 117 4.97 -13.80 -12.47
C ILE A 117 5.18 -12.64 -11.49
N ASN A 118 4.51 -11.51 -11.74
CA ASN A 118 4.62 -10.29 -10.98
C ASN A 118 6.08 -9.82 -10.76
N ALA A 119 6.95 -10.01 -11.76
CA ALA A 119 8.38 -9.73 -11.66
C ALA A 119 8.75 -8.24 -11.57
N ALA A 120 7.85 -7.32 -11.92
CA ALA A 120 8.10 -5.88 -11.85
C ALA A 120 7.40 -5.24 -10.64
N ARG A 121 7.91 -4.09 -10.21
CA ARG A 121 7.32 -3.26 -9.15
C ARG A 121 7.25 -1.81 -9.64
N GLY A 122 6.15 -1.15 -9.30
CA GLY A 122 5.95 0.26 -9.64
C GLY A 122 6.67 1.18 -8.66
N GLU A 123 6.05 2.32 -8.39
CA GLU A 123 6.52 3.25 -7.37
C GLU A 123 5.95 2.93 -5.99
N ALA A 124 6.69 3.31 -4.95
CA ALA A 124 6.19 3.28 -3.59
C ALA A 124 5.08 4.33 -3.41
N THR A 125 4.08 4.00 -2.61
CA THR A 125 2.96 4.91 -2.33
C THR A 125 3.21 5.62 -1.01
N TYR A 126 2.85 6.90 -0.93
CA TYR A 126 2.76 7.63 0.33
C TYR A 126 1.52 8.52 0.35
N ASN A 127 0.99 8.77 1.55
CA ASN A 127 -0.14 9.67 1.76
C ASN A 127 0.02 10.40 3.11
N LEU A 128 -0.32 11.68 3.12
CA LEU A 128 -0.41 12.50 4.32
C LEU A 128 -1.81 13.12 4.41
N ASP A 129 -2.51 12.77 5.47
CA ASP A 129 -3.80 13.35 5.85
C ASP A 129 -3.65 14.08 7.18
N THR A 130 -4.44 15.14 7.41
CA THR A 130 -4.45 15.81 8.71
C THR A 130 -5.81 16.38 9.04
N ARG A 131 -6.14 16.36 10.33
CA ARG A 131 -7.26 17.12 10.89
C ARG A 131 -6.72 18.21 11.79
N VAL A 132 -7.24 19.43 11.62
CA VAL A 132 -6.98 20.55 12.53
C VAL A 132 -8.28 20.92 13.21
N THR A 133 -8.27 20.98 14.53
CA THR A 133 -9.42 21.38 15.35
C THR A 133 -9.06 22.58 16.21
N LYS A 134 -9.91 23.61 16.21
CA LYS A 134 -9.85 24.74 17.13
C LYS A 134 -10.94 24.59 18.18
N PHE A 135 -10.53 24.55 19.44
CA PHE A 135 -11.43 24.56 20.59
C PHE A 135 -11.63 25.98 21.12
N PHE A 136 -12.87 26.28 21.50
CA PHE A 136 -13.29 27.49 22.18
C PHE A 136 -13.94 27.10 23.51
N ASP A 137 -13.41 27.62 24.61
CA ASP A 137 -13.96 27.38 25.95
C ASP A 137 -15.18 28.29 26.20
N LEU A 138 -16.26 27.72 26.72
CA LEU A 138 -17.53 28.39 27.00
C LEU A 138 -17.67 28.61 28.52
N GLY A 139 -16.87 29.54 29.04
CA GLY A 139 -16.87 29.91 30.47
C GLY A 139 -16.17 28.92 31.40
N SER A 140 -15.89 27.70 30.96
CA SER A 140 -14.96 26.78 31.64
C SER A 140 -14.33 25.81 30.63
N THR A 141 -13.18 25.24 31.00
CA THR A 141 -12.51 24.17 30.22
C THR A 141 -13.32 22.86 30.17
N ALA A 142 -14.34 22.71 31.01
CA ALA A 142 -15.26 21.57 30.97
C ALA A 142 -16.35 21.72 29.88
N ARG A 143 -16.54 22.92 29.32
CA ARG A 143 -17.52 23.22 28.27
C ARG A 143 -16.79 23.82 27.08
N ARG A 144 -16.54 23.03 26.05
CA ARG A 144 -15.82 23.49 24.86
C ARG A 144 -16.57 23.16 23.57
N ILE A 145 -16.50 24.06 22.58
CA ILE A 145 -16.93 23.81 21.20
C ILE A 145 -15.68 23.64 20.33
N GLY A 146 -15.69 22.64 19.46
CA GLY A 146 -14.63 22.40 18.49
C GLY A 146 -15.11 22.69 17.06
N LEU A 147 -14.35 23.51 16.33
CA LEU A 147 -14.47 23.64 14.87
C LEU A 147 -13.29 22.92 14.23
N PHE A 148 -13.53 22.10 13.22
CA PHE A 148 -12.47 21.33 12.59
C PHE A 148 -12.48 21.44 11.06
N ALA A 149 -11.32 21.21 10.47
CA ALA A 149 -11.10 21.04 9.04
C ALA A 149 -10.24 19.80 8.81
N GLU A 150 -10.52 19.07 7.73
CA GLU A 150 -9.77 17.89 7.31
C GLU A 150 -9.15 18.14 5.95
N PHE A 151 -7.91 17.70 5.81
CA PHE A 151 -7.14 17.78 4.58
C PHE A 151 -6.67 16.38 4.26
N TYR A 152 -7.02 15.91 3.07
CA TYR A 152 -6.68 14.58 2.60
C TYR A 152 -5.69 14.68 1.46
N ASN A 153 -4.72 13.77 1.44
CA ASN A 153 -3.75 13.66 0.36
C ASN A 153 -3.02 14.98 0.07
N ILE A 154 -2.49 15.60 1.12
CA ILE A 154 -1.92 16.96 1.10
C ILE A 154 -0.65 17.04 0.24
N THR A 155 -0.03 15.90 -0.06
CA THR A 155 1.24 15.80 -0.79
C THR A 155 1.10 15.50 -2.27
N ASN A 156 -0.13 15.52 -2.80
CA ASN A 156 -0.43 15.36 -4.22
C ASN A 156 -0.71 16.71 -4.87
#